data_AF-A0A537Y445-F1
#
_entry.id   AF-A0A537Y445-F1
#
_cell.length_a   1.000
_cell.length_b   1.000
_cell.length_c   1.000
_cell.angle_alpha   90.00
_cell.angle_beta   90.00
_cell.angle_gamma   90.00
#
_symmetry.space_group_name_H-M   'P 1'
#
loop_
_entity.id
_entity.type
_entity.pdbx_description
1 polymer ?
#
loop_
_entity_poly.entity_id
_entity_poly.type
_entity_poly.pdbx_seq_one_letter_code
_entity_poly.pdbx_strand_id
1 'polypeptide(L)'
;MTRSAIIGGIFAALCVGGAAAAFAIAWRPAIAAIDPPKPQSFDASLVKRGRELAAIGNCGDCHTVRGARNFAGGLPVPTPFGTVYSSNITPDPETGIGRWSEAAFRRAMRSGVGRDGGHLYPTFPYDHFTNVSDEDDSALYAFLMTREPVRAPARENQLAFPLDYRVLVAGWKLLFLHPGSYRPDSTKSAEWNRGAYLVEGLAHCGACHTPRNALGAERASAS
;
A
#
# COMPACT_ATOMS: atom_id res chain seq x y z
N MET A 1 -9.51 -16.51 -48.24
CA MET A 1 -9.05 -16.88 -46.88
C MET A 1 -9.94 -18.01 -46.35
N THR A 2 -9.36 -19.07 -45.80
CA THR A 2 -10.13 -20.16 -45.20
C THR A 2 -10.74 -19.71 -43.87
N ARG A 3 -11.89 -20.27 -43.46
CA ARG A 3 -12.50 -19.99 -42.14
C ARG A 3 -11.49 -20.17 -41.00
N SER A 4 -10.60 -21.15 -41.10
CA SER A 4 -9.53 -21.40 -40.14
C SER A 4 -8.51 -20.25 -40.05
N ALA A 5 -8.19 -19.59 -41.17
CA ALA A 5 -7.29 -18.43 -41.16
C ALA A 5 -7.94 -17.19 -40.52
N ILE A 6 -9.25 -17.01 -40.70
CA ILE A 6 -10.00 -15.91 -40.04
C ILE A 6 -10.10 -16.15 -38.54
N ILE A 7 -10.45 -17.37 -38.12
CA ILE A 7 -10.54 -17.74 -36.69
C ILE A 7 -9.17 -17.63 -36.02
N GLY A 8 -8.10 -18.09 -36.68
CA GLY A 8 -6.73 -17.93 -36.18
C GLY A 8 -6.31 -16.47 -36.05
N GLY A 9 -6.67 -15.62 -37.01
CA GLY A 9 -6.41 -14.18 -36.95
C GLY A 9 -7.14 -13.47 -35.82
N ILE A 10 -8.43 -13.80 -35.60
CA ILE A 10 -9.22 -13.25 -34.49
C ILE A 10 -8.65 -13.69 -33.14
N PHE A 11 -8.30 -14.97 -32.99
CA PHE A 11 -7.71 -15.48 -31.76
C PHE A 11 -6.38 -14.81 -31.44
N ALA A 12 -5.49 -14.67 -32.43
CA ALA A 12 -4.22 -13.97 -32.25
C ALA A 12 -4.42 -12.50 -31.86
N ALA A 13 -5.35 -11.79 -32.50
CA ALA A 13 -5.67 -10.41 -32.18
C ALA A 13 -6.21 -10.26 -30.73
N LEU A 14 -7.08 -11.17 -30.29
CA LEU A 14 -7.59 -11.19 -28.91
C LEU A 14 -6.49 -11.47 -27.88
N CYS A 15 -5.59 -12.42 -28.17
CA CYS A 15 -4.45 -12.70 -27.29
C CYS A 15 -3.51 -11.49 -27.17
N VAL A 16 -3.17 -10.85 -28.29
CA VAL A 16 -2.31 -9.66 -28.29
C VAL A 16 -2.99 -8.49 -27.56
N GLY A 17 -4.27 -8.24 -27.84
CA GLY A 17 -5.04 -7.20 -27.16
C GLY A 17 -5.16 -7.44 -25.66
N GLY A 18 -5.44 -8.67 -25.24
CA GLY A 18 -5.49 -9.06 -23.83
C GLY A 18 -4.14 -8.91 -23.12
N ALA A 19 -3.04 -9.32 -23.75
CA ALA A 19 -1.70 -9.16 -23.20
C ALA A 19 -1.31 -7.69 -23.06
N ALA A 20 -1.63 -6.85 -24.05
CA ALA A 20 -1.38 -5.41 -23.99
C ALA A 20 -2.19 -4.74 -22.87
N ALA A 21 -3.47 -5.11 -22.69
CA ALA A 21 -4.29 -4.62 -21.59
C ALA A 21 -3.75 -5.06 -20.22
N ALA A 22 -3.40 -6.34 -20.07
CA ALA A 22 -2.80 -6.86 -18.83
C ALA A 22 -1.50 -6.13 -18.48
N PHE A 23 -0.63 -5.89 -19.48
CA PHE A 23 0.58 -5.12 -19.32
C PHE A 23 0.27 -3.67 -18.89
N ALA A 24 -0.68 -2.98 -19.53
CA ALA A 24 -1.06 -1.61 -19.16
C ALA A 24 -1.63 -1.52 -17.73
N ILE A 25 -2.35 -2.54 -17.27
CA ILE A 25 -2.89 -2.61 -15.92
C ILE A 25 -1.80 -2.87 -14.89
N ALA A 26 -0.88 -3.80 -15.18
CA ALA A 26 0.10 -4.26 -14.21
C ALA A 26 1.42 -3.48 -14.22
N TRP A 27 1.76 -2.80 -15.30
CA TRP A 27 2.98 -2.02 -15.37
C TRP A 27 2.82 -0.67 -14.68
N ARG A 28 3.75 -0.37 -13.77
CA ARG A 28 3.87 0.93 -13.11
C ARG A 28 5.32 1.37 -13.19
N PRO A 29 5.60 2.61 -13.63
CA PRO A 29 6.97 3.07 -13.77
C PRO A 29 7.62 3.23 -12.39
N ALA A 30 8.91 2.95 -12.30
CA ALA A 30 9.70 3.28 -11.12
C ALA A 30 9.72 4.81 -10.92
N ILE A 31 9.64 5.27 -9.67
CA ILE A 31 9.96 6.64 -9.28
C ILE A 31 11.45 6.69 -8.95
N ALA A 32 12.14 7.71 -9.46
CA ALA A 32 13.56 7.89 -9.24
C ALA A 32 13.89 7.86 -7.74
N ALA A 33 14.97 7.14 -7.40
CA ALA A 33 15.49 7.17 -6.05
C ALA A 33 16.01 8.57 -5.73
N ILE A 34 15.83 9.01 -4.48
CA ILE A 34 16.45 10.24 -3.97
C ILE A 34 17.54 9.89 -2.96
N ASP A 35 18.37 10.87 -2.62
CA ASP A 35 19.16 10.78 -1.41
C ASP A 35 18.25 10.98 -0.19
N PRO A 36 18.51 10.27 0.94
CA PRO A 36 17.70 10.44 2.13
C PRO A 36 17.66 11.91 2.58
N PRO A 37 16.45 12.48 2.78
CA PRO A 37 16.31 13.82 3.32
C PRO A 37 16.94 13.87 4.72
N LYS A 38 17.57 15.00 5.04
CA LYS A 38 18.14 15.22 6.37
C LYS A 38 16.99 15.29 7.38
N PRO A 39 17.02 14.58 8.52
CA PRO A 39 15.96 14.65 9.51
C PRO A 39 15.60 16.08 9.95
N GLN A 40 16.58 16.98 9.99
CA GLN A 40 16.41 18.38 10.36
C GLN A 40 15.73 19.26 9.30
N SER A 41 15.53 18.75 8.06
CA SER A 41 14.81 19.51 7.02
C SER A 41 13.30 19.46 7.18
N PHE A 42 12.77 18.61 8.07
CA PHE A 42 11.35 18.52 8.34
C PHE A 42 10.94 19.43 9.49
N ASP A 43 9.81 20.11 9.33
CA ASP A 43 9.21 20.92 10.39
C ASP A 43 8.82 20.05 11.60
N ALA A 44 9.13 20.53 12.81
CA ALA A 44 8.90 19.77 14.04
C ALA A 44 7.42 19.52 14.34
N SER A 45 6.53 20.45 13.95
CA SER A 45 5.08 20.28 14.12
C SER A 45 4.52 19.24 13.14
N LEU A 46 5.05 19.21 11.92
CA LEU A 46 4.72 18.19 10.92
C LEU A 46 5.15 16.79 11.41
N VAL A 47 6.37 16.67 11.93
CA VAL A 47 6.88 15.41 12.50
C VAL A 47 6.06 14.97 13.72
N LYS A 48 5.62 15.92 14.57
CA LYS A 48 4.72 15.62 15.69
C LYS A 48 3.37 15.07 15.21
N ARG A 49 2.75 15.72 14.22
CA ARG A 49 1.50 15.23 13.60
C ARG A 49 1.70 13.83 13.01
N GLY A 50 2.78 13.61 12.28
CA GLY A 50 3.11 12.32 11.70
C GLY A 50 3.28 11.20 12.73
N ARG A 51 3.86 11.51 13.90
CA ARG A 51 3.95 10.55 15.00
C ARG A 51 2.57 10.14 15.53
N GLU A 52 1.67 11.10 15.71
CA GLU A 52 0.30 10.84 16.19
C GLU A 52 -0.48 10.01 15.18
N LEU A 53 -0.37 10.35 13.90
CA LEU A 53 -0.96 9.60 12.80
C LEU A 53 -0.38 8.18 12.71
N ALA A 54 0.95 8.02 12.82
CA ALA A 54 1.58 6.70 12.79
C ALA A 54 1.15 5.80 13.95
N ALA A 55 0.82 6.40 15.11
CA ALA A 55 0.25 5.70 16.23
C ALA A 55 -1.21 5.30 15.97
N ILE A 56 -2.04 6.21 15.42
CA ILE A 56 -3.43 5.91 15.05
C ILE A 56 -3.50 4.81 13.98
N GLY A 57 -2.61 4.86 12.99
CA GLY A 57 -2.56 3.88 11.91
C GLY A 57 -1.78 2.61 12.23
N ASN A 58 -1.41 2.40 13.49
CA ASN A 58 -0.72 1.20 13.98
C ASN A 58 0.54 0.85 13.16
N CYS A 59 1.24 1.86 12.62
CA CYS A 59 2.42 1.62 11.78
C CYS A 59 3.50 0.85 12.56
N GLY A 60 3.66 1.18 13.85
CA GLY A 60 4.60 0.52 14.75
C GLY A 60 4.24 -0.95 15.01
N ASP A 61 2.95 -1.27 15.09
CA ASP A 61 2.47 -2.62 15.44
C ASP A 61 2.77 -3.63 14.34
N CYS A 62 2.64 -3.22 13.07
CA CYS A 62 2.98 -4.06 11.92
C CYS A 62 4.48 -4.03 11.61
N HIS A 63 5.13 -2.87 11.69
CA HIS A 63 6.52 -2.71 11.26
C HIS A 63 7.55 -2.89 12.37
N THR A 64 7.16 -3.42 13.54
CA THR A 64 8.10 -3.70 14.64
C THR A 64 7.91 -5.12 15.16
N VAL A 65 8.96 -5.92 15.14
CA VAL A 65 8.99 -7.20 15.86
C VAL A 65 9.30 -6.92 17.34
N ARG A 66 8.59 -7.59 18.26
CA ARG A 66 8.84 -7.45 19.70
C ARG A 66 10.31 -7.73 20.03
N GLY A 67 10.99 -6.76 20.65
CA GLY A 67 12.41 -6.84 21.00
C GLY A 67 13.38 -6.44 19.87
N ALA A 68 12.88 -6.15 18.66
CA ALA A 68 13.66 -5.58 17.57
C ALA A 68 13.62 -4.05 17.58
N ARG A 69 14.35 -3.42 16.65
CA ARG A 69 14.30 -1.97 16.45
C ARG A 69 12.96 -1.56 15.86
N ASN A 70 12.45 -0.41 16.30
CA ASN A 70 11.17 0.14 15.84
C ASN A 70 11.18 0.35 14.32
N PHE A 71 10.07 -0.01 13.66
CA PHE A 71 9.83 0.20 12.22
C PHE A 71 10.76 -0.58 11.27
N ALA A 72 11.62 -1.47 11.79
CA ALA A 72 12.56 -2.25 11.00
C ALA A 72 11.92 -3.43 10.22
N GLY A 73 10.61 -3.65 10.39
CA GLY A 73 9.87 -4.71 9.71
C GLY A 73 10.18 -6.11 10.24
N GLY A 74 9.81 -7.12 9.44
CA GLY A 74 10.07 -8.53 9.70
C GLY A 74 8.98 -9.25 10.48
N LEU A 75 7.87 -8.58 10.82
CA LEU A 75 6.74 -9.20 11.52
C LEU A 75 6.01 -10.14 10.56
N PRO A 76 5.80 -11.43 10.92
CA PRO A 76 4.98 -12.33 10.12
C PRO A 76 3.49 -11.99 10.30
N VAL A 77 2.80 -11.84 9.18
CA VAL A 77 1.35 -11.63 9.11
C VAL A 77 0.73 -12.85 8.41
N PRO A 78 0.17 -13.81 9.16
CA PRO A 78 -0.47 -14.97 8.57
C PRO A 78 -1.75 -14.57 7.85
N THR A 79 -1.97 -15.12 6.67
CA THR A 79 -3.18 -14.95 5.87
C THR A 79 -3.68 -16.33 5.40
N PRO A 80 -4.94 -16.45 4.93
CA PRO A 80 -5.41 -17.67 4.29
C PRO A 80 -4.60 -18.10 3.05
N PHE A 81 -3.76 -17.20 2.50
CA PHE A 81 -2.97 -17.40 1.29
C PHE A 81 -1.48 -17.69 1.55
N GLY A 82 -1.08 -17.75 2.83
CA GLY A 82 0.30 -17.85 3.27
C GLY A 82 0.72 -16.68 4.17
N THR A 83 2.02 -16.50 4.37
CA THR A 83 2.54 -15.47 5.29
C THR A 83 3.16 -14.31 4.53
N VAL A 84 2.72 -13.09 4.84
CA VAL A 84 3.36 -11.85 4.39
C VAL A 84 4.22 -11.31 5.52
N TYR A 85 5.41 -10.78 5.21
CA TYR A 85 6.26 -10.15 6.21
C TYR A 85 6.24 -8.63 6.05
N SER A 86 6.15 -7.90 7.16
CA SER A 86 6.23 -6.43 7.11
C SER A 86 7.60 -5.95 6.64
N SER A 87 7.62 -4.86 5.88
CA SER A 87 8.85 -4.28 5.36
C SER A 87 9.53 -3.37 6.39
N ASN A 88 10.81 -3.10 6.20
CA ASN A 88 11.49 -2.02 6.90
C ASN A 88 11.03 -0.67 6.34
N ILE A 89 10.49 0.20 7.20
CA ILE A 89 10.03 1.56 6.83
C ILE A 89 10.83 2.67 7.52
N THR A 90 12.01 2.33 8.04
CA THR A 90 12.99 3.32 8.51
C THR A 90 13.62 4.07 7.34
N PRO A 91 14.29 5.22 7.56
CA PRO A 91 14.97 5.96 6.51
C PRO A 91 16.30 5.33 6.07
N ASP A 92 16.54 4.04 6.37
CA ASP A 92 17.70 3.33 5.86
C ASP A 92 17.69 3.30 4.31
N PRO A 93 18.79 3.72 3.65
CA PRO A 93 18.81 3.88 2.20
C PRO A 93 18.92 2.56 1.42
N GLU A 94 19.32 1.46 2.06
CA GLU A 94 19.53 0.17 1.39
C GLU A 94 18.32 -0.75 1.55
N THR A 95 17.75 -0.79 2.74
CA THR A 95 16.77 -1.79 3.16
C THR A 95 15.44 -1.19 3.60
N GLY A 96 15.41 0.11 3.89
CA GLY A 96 14.22 0.86 4.28
C GLY A 96 13.66 1.75 3.15
N ILE A 97 12.92 2.78 3.54
CA ILE A 97 12.35 3.78 2.62
C ILE A 97 13.26 5.01 2.43
N GLY A 98 14.51 4.96 2.88
CA GLY A 98 15.44 6.10 2.85
C GLY A 98 15.58 6.77 1.49
N ARG A 99 15.49 6.00 0.40
CA ARG A 99 15.59 6.49 -0.99
C ARG A 99 14.26 6.77 -1.67
N TRP A 100 13.15 6.72 -0.93
CA TRP A 100 11.81 6.97 -1.47
C TRP A 100 11.53 8.46 -1.35
N SER A 101 11.08 9.08 -2.45
CA SER A 101 10.49 10.42 -2.36
C SER A 101 9.12 10.35 -1.69
N GLU A 102 8.65 11.49 -1.20
CA GLU A 102 7.28 11.61 -0.66
C GLU A 102 6.23 11.17 -1.68
N ALA A 103 6.44 11.46 -2.97
CA ALA A 103 5.57 11.00 -4.05
C ALA A 103 5.54 9.47 -4.16
N ALA A 104 6.68 8.79 -3.96
CA ALA A 104 6.73 7.32 -3.94
C ALA A 104 6.05 6.75 -2.69
N PHE A 105 6.23 7.37 -1.53
CA PHE A 105 5.54 7.01 -0.29
C PHE A 105 4.02 7.14 -0.44
N ARG A 106 3.53 8.30 -0.87
CA ARG A 106 2.11 8.56 -1.15
C ARG A 106 1.54 7.58 -2.17
N ARG A 107 2.30 7.24 -3.22
CA ARG A 107 1.87 6.24 -4.20
C ARG A 107 1.68 4.86 -3.55
N ALA A 108 2.58 4.47 -2.65
CA ALA A 108 2.41 3.22 -1.91
C ALA A 108 1.16 3.27 -1.03
N MET A 109 0.97 4.34 -0.24
CA MET A 109 -0.21 4.51 0.61
C MET A 109 -1.52 4.47 -0.19
N ARG A 110 -1.61 5.21 -1.31
CA ARG A 110 -2.86 5.37 -2.06
C ARG A 110 -3.18 4.24 -3.04
N SER A 111 -2.16 3.56 -3.55
CA SER A 111 -2.31 2.60 -4.66
C SER A 111 -1.63 1.26 -4.42
N GLY A 112 -0.94 1.09 -3.30
CA GLY A 112 -0.17 -0.12 -3.00
C GLY A 112 0.95 -0.37 -4.00
N VAL A 113 1.55 0.66 -4.60
CA VAL A 113 2.64 0.50 -5.58
C VAL A 113 3.92 1.08 -5.00
N GLY A 114 4.92 0.21 -4.80
CA GLY A 114 6.22 0.58 -4.27
C GLY A 114 7.01 1.50 -5.22
N ARG A 115 8.10 2.09 -4.75
CA ARG A 115 8.93 3.02 -5.54
C ARG A 115 9.41 2.41 -6.86
N ASP A 116 9.77 1.14 -6.87
CA ASP A 116 10.25 0.39 -8.03
C ASP A 116 9.15 0.03 -9.05
N GLY A 117 7.87 0.28 -8.72
CA GLY A 117 6.73 -0.09 -9.54
C GLY A 117 6.10 -1.44 -9.16
N GLY A 118 6.67 -2.15 -8.18
CA GLY A 118 6.13 -3.41 -7.69
C GLY A 118 4.79 -3.23 -6.97
N HIS A 119 3.85 -4.13 -7.22
CA HIS A 119 2.58 -4.16 -6.49
C HIS A 119 2.77 -4.76 -5.10
N LEU A 120 2.45 -3.98 -4.07
CA LEU A 120 2.37 -4.40 -2.67
C LEU A 120 1.11 -5.22 -2.44
N TYR A 121 1.19 -6.23 -1.57
CA TYR A 121 0.05 -7.05 -1.18
C TYR A 121 -0.93 -6.28 -0.30
N PRO A 122 -2.24 -6.56 -0.38
CA PRO A 122 -3.28 -5.82 0.36
C PRO A 122 -3.23 -6.01 1.88
N THR A 123 -2.35 -6.88 2.40
CA THR A 123 -1.99 -6.90 3.82
C THR A 123 -1.42 -5.55 4.29
N PHE A 124 -0.82 -4.80 3.37
CA PHE A 124 -0.64 -3.36 3.52
C PHE A 124 -1.97 -2.69 3.12
N PRO A 125 -2.73 -2.10 4.06
CA PRO A 125 -4.14 -1.73 3.86
C PRO A 125 -4.31 -0.44 3.03
N TYR A 126 -3.72 -0.42 1.84
CA TYR A 126 -3.78 0.71 0.91
C TYR A 126 -5.21 0.97 0.37
N ASP A 127 -6.09 -0.03 0.48
CA ASP A 127 -7.53 0.09 0.21
C ASP A 127 -8.25 0.98 1.23
N HIS A 128 -7.71 1.12 2.45
CA HIS A 128 -8.13 2.15 3.39
C HIS A 128 -7.29 3.42 3.30
N PHE A 129 -5.96 3.29 3.21
CA PHE A 129 -5.07 4.45 3.19
C PHE A 129 -5.28 5.38 2.00
N THR A 130 -5.93 4.93 0.93
CA THR A 130 -6.36 5.81 -0.15
C THR A 130 -7.21 7.00 0.33
N ASN A 131 -7.98 6.81 1.42
CA ASN A 131 -8.81 7.83 2.05
C ASN A 131 -8.02 8.92 2.80
N VAL A 132 -6.74 8.66 3.12
CA VAL A 132 -5.87 9.58 3.88
C VAL A 132 -5.59 10.84 3.05
N SER A 133 -5.56 11.99 3.72
CA SER A 133 -5.29 13.27 3.05
C SER A 133 -3.82 13.39 2.65
N ASP A 134 -3.53 14.22 1.65
CA ASP A 134 -2.14 14.40 1.20
C ASP A 134 -1.26 15.01 2.30
N GLU A 135 -1.84 15.88 3.13
CA GLU A 135 -1.16 16.50 4.28
C GLU A 135 -0.81 15.48 5.37
N ASP A 136 -1.69 14.51 5.61
CA ASP A 136 -1.45 13.44 6.57
C ASP A 136 -0.41 12.43 6.04
N ASP A 137 -0.43 12.13 4.75
CA ASP A 137 0.64 11.36 4.10
C ASP A 137 1.99 12.09 4.19
N SER A 138 2.03 13.40 3.96
CA SER A 138 3.25 14.21 4.13
C SER A 138 3.75 14.19 5.57
N ALA A 139 2.84 14.26 6.55
CA ALA A 139 3.19 14.20 7.97
C ALA A 139 3.77 12.82 8.35
N LEU A 140 3.11 11.74 7.92
CA LEU A 140 3.60 10.37 8.10
C LEU A 140 4.99 10.17 7.50
N TYR A 141 5.18 10.62 6.26
CA TYR A 141 6.49 10.58 5.59
C TYR A 141 7.54 11.33 6.39
N ALA A 142 7.28 12.57 6.81
CA ALA A 142 8.22 13.36 7.62
C ALA A 142 8.58 12.65 8.94
N PHE A 143 7.61 12.05 9.62
CA PHE A 143 7.86 11.29 10.84
C PHE A 143 8.72 10.05 10.60
N LEU A 144 8.42 9.26 9.57
CA LEU A 144 9.19 8.06 9.24
C LEU A 144 10.63 8.42 8.82
N MET A 145 10.80 9.47 8.04
CA MET A 145 12.11 9.93 7.57
C MET A 145 13.00 10.55 8.66
N THR A 146 12.46 10.74 9.87
CA THR A 146 13.20 11.19 11.06
C THR A 146 13.47 10.08 12.07
N ARG A 147 13.10 8.82 11.77
CA ARG A 147 13.40 7.67 12.64
C ARG A 147 14.89 7.31 12.55
N GLU A 148 15.37 6.53 13.53
CA GLU A 148 16.69 5.91 13.46
C GLU A 148 16.74 4.99 12.22
N PRO A 149 17.71 5.18 11.30
CA PRO A 149 17.91 4.26 10.19
C PRO A 149 18.33 2.89 10.72
N VAL A 150 17.64 1.84 10.29
CA VAL A 150 17.98 0.47 10.67
C VAL A 150 18.20 -0.34 9.41
N ARG A 151 19.38 -0.93 9.26
CA ARG A 151 19.65 -1.88 8.17
C ARG A 151 19.02 -3.23 8.49
N ALA A 152 17.87 -3.50 7.88
CA ALA A 152 17.10 -4.72 8.05
C ALA A 152 16.46 -5.11 6.71
N PRO A 153 17.10 -5.99 5.91
CA PRO A 153 16.52 -6.48 4.66
C PRO A 153 15.15 -7.12 4.90
N ALA A 154 14.17 -6.76 4.05
CA ALA A 154 12.84 -7.36 4.13
C ALA A 154 12.91 -8.87 3.89
N ARG A 155 12.17 -9.64 4.69
CA ARG A 155 12.01 -11.08 4.47
C ARG A 155 11.09 -11.31 3.28
N GLU A 156 11.36 -12.35 2.50
CA GLU A 156 10.50 -12.73 1.38
C GLU A 156 9.16 -13.25 1.89
N ASN A 157 8.09 -12.92 1.18
CA ASN A 157 6.76 -13.43 1.46
C ASN A 157 6.68 -14.92 1.11
N GLN A 158 5.90 -15.65 1.90
CA GLN A 158 5.69 -17.09 1.75
C GLN A 158 4.23 -17.33 1.40
N LEU A 159 3.85 -16.94 0.19
CA LEU A 159 2.50 -17.11 -0.34
C LEU A 159 2.42 -18.37 -1.21
N ALA A 160 1.26 -19.02 -1.22
CA ALA A 160 1.03 -20.20 -2.05
C ALA A 160 1.03 -19.83 -3.52
N PHE A 161 1.65 -20.66 -4.36
CA PHE A 161 1.58 -20.52 -5.81
C PHE A 161 0.10 -20.53 -6.28
N PRO A 162 -0.31 -19.63 -7.19
CA PRO A 162 0.47 -18.59 -7.89
C PRO A 162 0.40 -17.18 -7.24
N LEU A 163 -0.06 -17.06 -6.00
CA LEU A 163 -0.30 -15.77 -5.33
C LEU A 163 1.00 -15.05 -4.91
N ASP A 164 2.14 -15.73 -4.99
CA ASP A 164 3.50 -15.18 -4.88
C ASP A 164 3.88 -14.26 -6.06
N TYR A 165 3.16 -14.32 -7.18
CA TYR A 165 3.38 -13.41 -8.31
C TYR A 165 2.64 -12.08 -8.13
N ARG A 166 3.40 -11.03 -7.77
CA ARG A 166 2.87 -9.67 -7.54
C ARG A 166 2.04 -9.08 -8.68
N VAL A 167 2.25 -9.53 -9.93
CA VAL A 167 1.45 -9.09 -11.09
C VAL A 167 -0.05 -9.40 -10.92
N LEU A 168 -0.40 -10.49 -10.23
CA LEU A 168 -1.79 -10.86 -9.98
C LEU A 168 -2.50 -9.85 -9.07
N VAL A 169 -1.74 -9.14 -8.22
CA VAL A 169 -2.27 -8.08 -7.36
C VAL A 169 -2.75 -6.89 -8.20
N ALA A 170 -2.21 -6.66 -9.40
CA ALA A 170 -2.74 -5.64 -10.30
C ALA A 170 -4.19 -5.94 -10.73
N GLY A 171 -4.48 -7.21 -11.04
CA GLY A 171 -5.84 -7.67 -11.33
C GLY A 171 -6.76 -7.56 -10.11
N TRP A 172 -6.26 -7.94 -8.92
CA TRP A 172 -7.02 -7.76 -7.67
C TRP A 172 -7.40 -6.29 -7.43
N LYS A 173 -6.46 -5.36 -7.62
CA LYS A 173 -6.71 -3.92 -7.47
C LYS A 173 -7.74 -3.39 -8.46
N LEU A 174 -7.74 -3.89 -9.70
CA LEU A 174 -8.75 -3.50 -10.69
C LEU A 174 -10.18 -3.82 -10.23
N LEU A 175 -10.35 -4.89 -9.44
CA LEU A 175 -11.64 -5.34 -8.95
C LEU A 175 -12.04 -4.72 -7.61
N PHE A 176 -11.07 -4.42 -6.74
CA PHE A 176 -11.34 -4.15 -5.32
C PHE A 176 -10.75 -2.86 -4.76
N LEU A 177 -9.77 -2.23 -5.44
CA LEU A 177 -9.24 -0.96 -4.99
C LEU A 177 -10.11 0.18 -5.51
N HIS A 178 -10.71 0.94 -4.60
CA HIS A 178 -11.49 2.13 -4.90
C HIS A 178 -10.68 3.37 -4.53
N PRO A 179 -10.02 4.04 -5.49
CA PRO A 179 -9.16 5.17 -5.17
C PRO A 179 -9.99 6.39 -4.77
N GLY A 180 -9.58 7.09 -3.72
CA GLY A 180 -10.17 8.37 -3.37
C GLY A 180 -9.82 8.82 -1.97
N SER A 181 -9.69 10.13 -1.77
CA SER A 181 -9.63 10.72 -0.44
C SER A 181 -11.03 10.74 0.19
N TYR A 182 -11.07 10.63 1.52
CA TYR A 182 -12.32 10.75 2.26
C TYR A 182 -13.01 12.08 1.95
N ARG A 183 -14.31 12.02 1.68
CA ARG A 183 -15.14 13.20 1.42
C ARG A 183 -16.12 13.39 2.57
N PRO A 184 -16.06 14.53 3.29
CA PRO A 184 -17.02 14.82 4.35
C PRO A 184 -18.45 14.80 3.83
N ASP A 185 -19.34 14.14 4.56
CA ASP A 185 -20.78 14.20 4.36
C ASP A 185 -21.32 15.50 4.98
N SER A 186 -21.89 16.36 4.13
CA SER A 186 -22.43 17.67 4.53
C SER A 186 -23.67 17.57 5.42
N THR A 187 -24.29 16.39 5.51
CA THR A 187 -25.43 16.12 6.40
C THR A 187 -25.01 15.69 7.80
N LYS A 188 -23.70 15.52 8.04
CA LYS A 188 -23.13 15.04 9.31
C LYS A 188 -22.32 16.12 10.01
N SER A 189 -22.12 15.97 11.32
CA SER A 189 -21.29 16.89 12.10
C SER A 189 -19.80 16.76 11.75
N ALA A 190 -19.00 17.75 12.15
CA ALA A 190 -17.56 17.70 11.97
C ALA A 190 -16.92 16.52 12.73
N GLU A 191 -17.42 16.22 13.93
CA GLU A 191 -16.95 15.10 14.76
C GLU A 191 -17.25 13.75 14.10
N TRP A 192 -18.44 13.61 13.51
CA TRP A 192 -18.80 12.39 12.79
C TRP A 192 -17.88 12.19 11.58
N ASN A 193 -17.69 13.23 10.76
CA ASN A 193 -16.82 13.19 9.59
C ASN A 193 -15.36 12.88 9.98
N ARG A 194 -14.89 13.43 11.10
CA ARG A 194 -13.58 13.10 11.65
C ARG A 194 -13.49 11.64 12.07
N GLY A 195 -14.52 11.11 12.74
CA GLY A 195 -14.58 9.71 13.15
C GLY A 195 -14.52 8.77 11.94
N ALA A 196 -15.35 9.03 10.93
CA ALA A 196 -15.38 8.28 9.68
C ALA A 196 -14.03 8.35 8.93
N TYR A 197 -13.40 9.52 8.82
CA TYR A 197 -12.06 9.65 8.24
C TYR A 197 -11.03 8.73 8.91
N LEU A 198 -11.04 8.66 10.25
CA LEU A 198 -10.10 7.84 11.00
C LEU A 198 -10.40 6.34 10.81
N VAL A 199 -11.67 5.94 10.92
CA VAL A 199 -12.12 4.54 10.85
C VAL A 199 -11.93 3.96 9.43
N GLU A 200 -12.36 4.70 8.42
CA GLU A 200 -12.31 4.27 7.01
C GLU A 200 -10.95 4.49 6.36
N GLY A 201 -10.13 5.36 6.94
CA GLY A 201 -8.80 5.70 6.46
C GLY A 201 -7.71 5.10 7.35
N LEU A 202 -7.04 5.95 8.11
CA LEU A 202 -5.75 5.62 8.70
C LEU A 202 -5.81 4.50 9.74
N ALA A 203 -6.89 4.36 10.52
CA ALA A 203 -7.02 3.30 11.51
C ALA A 203 -7.57 1.98 10.94
N HIS A 204 -7.94 1.95 9.64
CA HIS A 204 -8.28 0.75 8.86
C HIS A 204 -9.10 -0.28 9.62
N CYS A 205 -10.14 0.17 10.32
CA CYS A 205 -10.89 -0.72 11.22
C CYS A 205 -11.56 -1.86 10.44
N GLY A 206 -12.01 -1.57 9.21
CA GLY A 206 -12.56 -2.56 8.28
C GLY A 206 -11.60 -3.70 7.95
N ALA A 207 -10.28 -3.44 7.98
CA ALA A 207 -9.29 -4.44 7.63
C ALA A 207 -9.39 -5.72 8.49
N CYS A 208 -9.85 -5.57 9.73
CA CYS A 208 -10.11 -6.67 10.67
C CYS A 208 -11.60 -6.89 10.96
N HIS A 209 -12.43 -5.84 10.89
CA HIS A 209 -13.84 -5.91 11.30
C HIS A 209 -14.86 -6.05 10.16
N THR A 210 -14.41 -6.07 8.90
CA THR A 210 -15.26 -6.34 7.74
C THR A 210 -15.08 -7.77 7.23
N PRO A 211 -16.16 -8.53 6.99
CA PRO A 211 -16.05 -9.86 6.39
C PRO A 211 -15.35 -9.82 5.02
N ARG A 212 -14.45 -10.77 4.77
CA ARG A 212 -13.73 -10.89 3.49
C ARG A 212 -14.38 -11.92 2.57
N ASN A 213 -14.29 -11.69 1.26
CA ASN A 213 -14.67 -12.65 0.22
C ASN A 213 -13.55 -13.68 -0.03
N ALA A 214 -13.81 -14.66 -0.91
CA ALA A 214 -12.84 -15.72 -1.21
C ALA A 214 -11.51 -15.23 -1.81
N LEU A 215 -11.47 -14.01 -2.36
CA LEU A 215 -10.27 -13.37 -2.91
C LEU A 215 -9.61 -12.42 -1.89
N GLY A 216 -10.04 -12.46 -0.63
CA GLY A 216 -9.46 -11.66 0.45
C GLY A 216 -9.86 -10.18 0.45
N ALA A 217 -10.77 -9.74 -0.41
CA ALA A 217 -11.27 -8.37 -0.39
C ALA A 217 -12.47 -8.21 0.56
N GLU A 218 -12.66 -7.02 1.11
CA GLU A 218 -13.80 -6.71 1.96
C GLU A 218 -15.13 -6.83 1.20
N ARG A 219 -16.16 -7.35 1.88
CA ARG A 219 -17.50 -7.40 1.31
C ARG A 219 -18.15 -6.04 1.47
N ALA A 220 -18.47 -5.39 0.35
CA ALA A 220 -19.11 -4.08 0.28
C ALA A 220 -20.53 -3.99 0.90
N SER A 221 -21.03 -5.04 1.56
CA SER A 221 -22.37 -5.09 2.16
C SER A 221 -22.40 -4.59 3.62
N ALA A 222 -21.45 -3.74 4.03
CA ALA A 222 -21.37 -3.23 5.40
C ALA A 222 -20.83 -1.78 5.44
N SER A 223 -21.39 -0.90 4.61
CA SER A 223 -21.22 0.55 4.70
C SER A 223 -22.45 1.23 4.14
#